data_AF-A0A662IGA3-F1
#
_entry.id   AF-A0A662IGA3-F1
#
_cell.length_a   1.000
_cell.length_b   1.000
_cell.length_c   1.000
_cell.angle_alpha   90.00
_cell.angle_beta   90.00
_cell.angle_gamma   90.00
#
_symmetry.space_group_name_H-M   'P 1'
#
loop_
_entity.id
_entity.type
_entity.pdbx_description
1 polymer ?
#
loop_
_entity_poly.entity_id
_entity_poly.type
_entity_poly.pdbx_seq_one_letter_code
_entity_poly.pdbx_strand_id
1 'polypeptide(L)'
;MTASKNGKVCLVDAGKMETLWCFDARGGCYWSEVAPDNEVVLSGSGGAYGIVAFNREGKTLWFDSPVSLVRAFLMSGKCIFVDNKVYSLTGELVYEIKELSRNVDFVYAANNSSRIIAVDSDGTLYILEGAFKRRADHTYNDTYAETVASSLRT
;
A
#
# COMPACT_ATOMS: atom_id res chain seq x y z
N MET A 1 -8.96 10.64 -7.40
CA MET A 1 -8.46 9.61 -8.32
C MET A 1 -9.56 8.60 -8.57
N THR A 2 -9.59 7.99 -9.76
CA THR A 2 -10.55 6.94 -10.11
C THR A 2 -9.79 5.73 -10.64
N ALA A 3 -10.32 4.55 -10.35
CA ALA A 3 -9.78 3.26 -10.77
C ALA A 3 -10.95 2.40 -11.23
N SER A 4 -10.82 1.77 -12.39
CA SER A 4 -11.91 1.03 -13.02
C SER A 4 -11.60 -0.46 -13.16
N LYS A 5 -12.67 -1.26 -13.29
CA LYS A 5 -12.59 -2.70 -13.54
C LYS A 5 -11.96 -3.06 -14.90
N ASN A 6 -11.90 -2.12 -15.85
CA ASN A 6 -11.21 -2.32 -17.13
C ASN A 6 -9.74 -1.87 -17.12
N GLY A 7 -9.21 -1.50 -15.95
CA GLY A 7 -7.80 -1.17 -15.77
C GLY A 7 -7.41 0.26 -16.05
N LYS A 8 -8.38 1.17 -16.21
CA LYS A 8 -8.08 2.59 -16.31
C LYS A 8 -7.94 3.20 -14.92
N VAL A 9 -6.81 3.83 -14.71
CA VAL A 9 -6.50 4.64 -13.54
C VAL A 9 -6.40 6.07 -13.99
N CYS A 10 -7.21 6.98 -13.44
CA CYS A 10 -7.21 8.38 -13.85
C CYS A 10 -7.14 9.32 -12.64
N LEU A 11 -6.27 10.32 -12.74
CA LEU A 11 -6.31 11.47 -11.85
C LEU A 11 -7.25 12.53 -12.44
N VAL A 12 -8.09 13.09 -11.57
CA VAL A 12 -9.11 14.06 -11.96
C VAL A 12 -8.99 15.29 -11.07
N ASP A 13 -9.13 16.47 -11.66
CA ASP A 13 -9.43 17.69 -10.94
C ASP A 13 -10.91 17.64 -10.55
N ALA A 14 -11.17 17.35 -9.27
CA ALA A 14 -12.54 17.20 -8.77
C ALA A 14 -13.31 18.53 -8.70
N GLY A 15 -12.61 19.68 -8.68
CA GLY A 15 -13.25 20.99 -8.69
C GLY A 15 -13.75 21.37 -10.07
N LYS A 16 -12.99 21.00 -11.11
CA LYS A 16 -13.34 21.26 -12.51
C LYS A 16 -14.05 20.11 -13.21
N MET A 17 -14.05 18.93 -12.60
CA MET A 17 -14.50 17.67 -13.21
C MET A 17 -13.71 17.32 -14.49
N GLU A 18 -12.41 17.62 -14.50
CA GLU A 18 -11.54 17.40 -15.65
C GLU A 18 -10.57 16.23 -15.40
N THR A 19 -10.32 15.42 -16.43
CA THR A 19 -9.29 14.38 -16.37
C THR A 19 -7.92 15.02 -16.60
N LEU A 20 -7.00 14.85 -15.65
CA LEU A 20 -5.63 15.34 -15.77
C LEU A 20 -4.78 14.37 -16.58
N TRP A 21 -4.87 13.08 -16.25
CA TRP A 21 -4.21 11.99 -16.98
C TRP A 21 -4.90 10.66 -16.69
N CYS A 22 -4.62 9.68 -17.54
CA CYS A 22 -5.01 8.29 -17.35
C CYS A 22 -3.86 7.34 -17.68
N PHE A 23 -3.87 6.18 -17.04
CA PHE A 23 -2.96 5.06 -17.26
C PHE A 23 -3.76 3.75 -17.42
N ASP A 24 -3.28 2.85 -18.27
CA ASP A 24 -3.87 1.52 -18.46
C ASP A 24 -3.03 0.48 -17.72
N ALA A 25 -3.55 0.02 -16.57
CA ALA A 25 -2.95 -1.00 -15.71
C ALA A 25 -3.06 -2.43 -16.29
N ARG A 26 -3.70 -2.60 -17.46
CA ARG A 26 -3.86 -3.89 -18.16
C ARG A 26 -4.61 -4.95 -17.35
N GLY A 27 -5.49 -4.53 -16.45
CA GLY A 27 -6.33 -5.41 -15.65
C GLY A 27 -7.13 -4.64 -14.61
N GLY A 28 -8.18 -5.26 -14.07
CA GLY A 28 -9.11 -4.58 -13.18
C GLY A 28 -8.42 -3.99 -11.96
N CYS A 29 -8.69 -2.71 -11.69
CA CYS A 29 -8.15 -2.02 -10.53
C CYS A 29 -9.01 -2.34 -9.30
N TYR A 30 -8.36 -2.63 -8.18
CA TYR A 30 -9.01 -2.90 -6.91
C TYR A 30 -9.07 -1.66 -6.02
N TRP A 31 -8.06 -0.80 -6.14
CA TRP A 31 -7.96 0.39 -5.33
C TRP A 31 -7.05 1.45 -5.95
N SER A 32 -7.20 2.66 -5.43
CA SER A 32 -6.41 3.83 -5.78
C SER A 32 -6.24 4.71 -4.55
N GLU A 33 -5.07 5.30 -4.35
CA GLU A 33 -4.72 6.14 -3.21
C GLU A 33 -3.87 7.33 -3.62
N VAL A 34 -3.94 8.40 -2.82
CA VAL A 34 -3.02 9.55 -2.92
C VAL A 34 -2.29 9.63 -1.59
N ALA A 35 -0.96 9.71 -1.64
CA ALA A 35 -0.15 9.86 -0.45
C ALA A 35 -0.53 11.14 0.33
N PRO A 36 -0.37 11.19 1.66
CA PRO A 36 -0.77 12.36 2.45
C PRO A 36 -0.07 13.68 2.07
N ASP A 37 1.14 13.61 1.51
CA ASP A 37 1.86 14.76 0.96
C ASP A 37 1.34 15.19 -0.43
N ASN A 38 0.46 14.39 -1.02
CA ASN A 38 -0.12 14.52 -2.36
C ASN A 38 0.89 14.41 -3.50
N GLU A 39 2.14 14.04 -3.25
CA GLU A 39 3.18 13.96 -4.28
C GLU A 39 3.18 12.63 -5.04
N VAL A 40 2.73 11.57 -4.38
CA VAL A 40 2.65 10.23 -4.96
C VAL A 40 1.22 9.75 -5.04
N VAL A 41 0.89 9.17 -6.19
CA VAL A 41 -0.42 8.62 -6.51
C VAL A 41 -0.24 7.13 -6.78
N LEU A 42 -1.02 6.26 -6.12
CA LEU A 42 -0.85 4.81 -6.15
C LEU A 42 -2.11 4.12 -6.65
N SER A 43 -1.95 3.02 -7.39
CA SER A 43 -3.05 2.14 -7.75
C SER A 43 -2.64 0.69 -7.60
N GLY A 44 -3.59 -0.13 -7.14
CA GLY A 44 -3.48 -1.60 -7.17
C GLY A 44 -4.41 -2.20 -8.21
N SER A 45 -3.90 -3.13 -9.00
CA SER A 45 -4.65 -3.81 -10.04
C SER A 45 -4.35 -5.31 -10.09
N GLY A 46 -5.25 -6.07 -10.71
CA GLY A 46 -5.01 -7.48 -11.08
C GLY A 46 -4.35 -7.65 -12.45
N GLY A 47 -3.82 -6.58 -13.05
CA GLY A 47 -3.21 -6.58 -14.38
C GLY A 47 -1.70 -6.79 -14.37
N ALA A 48 -1.04 -6.36 -15.44
CA ALA A 48 0.42 -6.42 -15.57
C ALA A 48 1.15 -5.49 -14.58
N TYR A 49 0.44 -4.51 -14.02
CA TYR A 49 0.94 -3.57 -13.03
C TYR A 49 0.18 -3.79 -11.72
N GLY A 50 0.62 -4.77 -10.92
CA GLY A 50 -0.03 -5.17 -9.67
C GLY A 50 -0.14 -4.01 -8.69
N ILE A 51 0.95 -3.26 -8.55
CA ILE A 51 1.03 -1.97 -7.86
C ILE A 51 1.73 -1.00 -8.79
N VAL A 52 1.24 0.23 -8.92
CA VAL A 52 1.92 1.27 -9.67
C VAL A 52 1.85 2.61 -8.93
N ALA A 53 2.98 3.31 -8.88
CA ALA A 53 3.09 4.63 -8.32
C ALA A 53 3.38 5.66 -9.42
N PHE A 54 2.75 6.81 -9.32
CA PHE A 54 2.91 7.95 -10.21
C PHE A 54 3.24 9.20 -9.41
N ASN A 55 3.90 10.17 -10.04
CA ASN A 55 3.85 11.54 -9.56
C ASN A 55 2.53 12.22 -9.99
N ARG A 56 2.34 13.48 -9.59
CA ARG A 56 1.13 14.25 -9.93
C ARG A 56 0.92 14.45 -11.43
N GLU A 57 1.99 14.47 -12.22
CA GLU A 57 1.92 14.61 -13.69
C GLU A 57 1.62 13.28 -14.41
N GLY A 58 1.47 12.18 -13.68
CA GLY A 58 1.14 10.87 -14.24
C GLY A 58 2.36 10.09 -14.76
N LYS A 59 3.58 10.54 -14.46
CA LYS A 59 4.80 9.79 -14.74
C LYS A 59 4.93 8.65 -13.75
N THR A 60 5.10 7.43 -14.27
CA THR A 60 5.40 6.24 -13.46
C THR A 60 6.72 6.43 -12.72
N LEU A 61 6.67 6.26 -11.40
CA LEU A 61 7.82 6.28 -10.51
C LEU A 61 8.38 4.87 -10.33
N TRP A 62 7.51 3.93 -10.00
CA TRP A 62 7.83 2.51 -9.84
C TRP A 62 6.56 1.67 -9.95
N PHE A 63 6.73 0.36 -10.13
CA PHE A 63 5.66 -0.61 -10.07
C PHE A 63 6.19 -1.93 -9.53
N ASP A 64 5.29 -2.77 -9.03
CA ASP A 64 5.59 -4.14 -8.64
C ASP A 64 4.47 -5.08 -9.10
N SER A 65 4.79 -6.37 -9.21
CA SER A 65 3.91 -7.43 -9.69
C SER A 65 2.85 -7.94 -8.69
N PRO A 66 3.02 -7.87 -7.35
CA PRO A 66 2.02 -8.38 -6.43
C PRO A 66 0.66 -7.73 -6.63
N VAL A 67 -0.37 -8.57 -6.72
CA VAL A 67 -1.76 -8.14 -6.72
C VAL A 67 -2.23 -8.15 -5.28
N SER A 68 -2.76 -7.01 -4.80
CA SER A 68 -3.33 -6.95 -3.46
C SER A 68 -4.68 -6.24 -3.48
N LEU A 69 -5.61 -6.76 -2.69
CA LEU A 69 -6.93 -6.17 -2.46
C LEU A 69 -6.88 -5.09 -1.38
N VAL A 70 -5.86 -5.13 -0.53
CA VAL A 70 -5.72 -4.26 0.64
C VAL A 70 -4.51 -3.36 0.53
N ARG A 71 -4.61 -2.19 1.14
CA ARG A 71 -3.48 -1.29 1.34
C ARG A 71 -3.70 -0.41 2.57
N ALA A 72 -2.62 0.05 3.17
CA ALA A 72 -2.68 1.08 4.20
C ALA A 72 -1.41 1.92 4.23
N PHE A 73 -1.54 3.23 4.44
CA PHE A 73 -0.38 4.08 4.68
C PHE A 73 0.18 3.85 6.09
N LEU A 74 1.51 3.71 6.16
CA LEU A 74 2.27 3.52 7.39
C LEU A 74 3.27 4.65 7.60
N MET A 75 3.82 4.71 8.81
CA MET A 75 4.90 5.65 9.17
C MET A 75 4.57 7.11 8.83
N SER A 76 3.37 7.56 9.22
CA SER A 76 2.87 8.90 8.89
C SER A 76 2.79 9.19 7.39
N GLY A 77 2.42 8.20 6.59
CA GLY A 77 2.24 8.36 5.14
C GLY A 77 3.49 8.13 4.30
N LYS A 78 4.64 7.81 4.91
CA LYS A 78 5.92 7.64 4.19
C LYS A 78 6.07 6.27 3.54
N CYS A 79 5.22 5.32 3.91
CA CYS A 79 5.24 3.96 3.41
C CYS A 79 3.83 3.48 3.10
N ILE A 80 3.72 2.49 2.22
CA ILE A 80 2.46 1.80 1.89
C ILE A 80 2.63 0.31 2.20
N PHE A 81 1.69 -0.24 2.97
CA PHE A 81 1.52 -1.67 3.14
C PHE A 81 0.69 -2.20 1.98
N VAL A 82 1.16 -3.24 1.29
CA VAL A 82 0.48 -3.95 0.19
C VAL A 82 1.00 -5.39 0.14
N ASP A 83 0.12 -6.39 0.00
CA ASP A 83 0.49 -7.83 -0.08
C ASP A 83 1.52 -8.28 0.98
N ASN A 84 1.22 -8.00 2.25
CA ASN A 84 2.10 -8.28 3.39
C ASN A 84 3.48 -7.60 3.36
N LYS A 85 3.72 -6.72 2.39
CA LYS A 85 4.96 -5.97 2.23
C LYS A 85 4.73 -4.52 2.55
N VAL A 86 5.77 -3.86 3.01
CA VAL A 86 5.81 -2.42 3.26
C VAL A 86 6.81 -1.82 2.30
N TYR A 87 6.34 -0.93 1.44
CA TYR A 87 7.18 -0.19 0.51
C TYR A 87 7.32 1.26 0.94
N SER A 88 8.48 1.86 0.72
CA SER A 88 8.61 3.31 0.73
C SER A 88 7.87 3.89 -0.49
N LEU A 89 7.51 5.18 -0.43
CA LEU A 89 6.89 5.84 -1.59
C LEU A 89 7.81 5.95 -2.81
N THR A 90 9.11 5.66 -2.67
CA THR A 90 10.07 5.57 -3.77
C THR A 90 10.19 4.16 -4.35
N GLY A 91 9.46 3.18 -3.81
CA GLY A 91 9.40 1.81 -4.31
C GLY A 91 10.40 0.84 -3.69
N GLU A 92 11.12 1.27 -2.65
CA GLU A 92 12.02 0.37 -1.90
C GLU A 92 11.18 -0.53 -0.99
N LEU A 93 11.41 -1.84 -1.06
CA LEU A 93 10.85 -2.78 -0.09
C LEU A 93 11.53 -2.53 1.26
N VAL A 94 10.74 -2.07 2.22
CA VAL A 94 11.18 -1.78 3.58
C VAL A 94 11.09 -3.04 4.42
N TYR A 95 9.96 -3.75 4.39
CA TYR A 95 9.75 -4.91 5.26
C TYR A 95 8.71 -5.88 4.68
N GLU A 96 8.76 -7.15 5.07
CA GLU A 96 7.75 -8.17 4.76
C GLU A 96 7.23 -8.76 6.07
N ILE A 97 5.93 -8.64 6.31
CA ILE A 97 5.22 -9.12 7.49
C ILE A 97 4.82 -10.58 7.24
N LYS A 98 5.56 -11.52 7.83
CA LYS A 98 5.38 -12.96 7.59
C LYS A 98 4.27 -13.58 8.44
N GLU A 99 3.82 -12.86 9.46
CA GLU A 99 2.82 -13.31 10.43
C GLU A 99 1.39 -13.20 9.88
N LEU A 100 1.17 -12.40 8.83
CA LEU A 100 -0.13 -12.23 8.21
C LEU A 100 -0.41 -13.35 7.21
N SER A 101 -1.68 -13.78 7.16
CA SER A 101 -2.19 -14.61 6.07
C SER A 101 -1.93 -13.93 4.72
N ARG A 102 -1.87 -14.70 3.63
CA ARG A 102 -1.79 -14.13 2.27
C ARG A 102 -3.15 -13.60 1.78
N ASN A 103 -4.24 -13.99 2.43
CA ASN A 103 -5.60 -13.63 2.05
C ASN A 103 -6.17 -12.60 3.02
N VAL A 104 -5.47 -11.47 3.18
CA VAL A 104 -5.97 -10.36 4.01
C VAL A 104 -7.01 -9.56 3.21
N ASP A 105 -8.22 -9.48 3.76
CA ASP A 105 -9.34 -8.76 3.14
C ASP A 105 -9.52 -7.35 3.66
N PHE A 106 -9.01 -7.08 4.87
CA PHE A 106 -9.07 -5.76 5.48
C PHE A 106 -7.78 -5.42 6.21
N VAL A 107 -7.32 -4.17 6.06
CA VAL A 107 -6.20 -3.61 6.81
C VAL A 107 -6.53 -2.19 7.23
N TYR A 108 -6.16 -1.85 8.47
CA TYR A 108 -6.22 -0.51 9.01
C TYR A 108 -4.96 -0.19 9.82
N ALA A 109 -4.36 0.96 9.53
CA ALA A 109 -3.25 1.51 10.30
C ALA A 109 -3.80 2.41 11.42
N ALA A 110 -3.72 1.94 12.66
CA ALA A 110 -4.22 2.64 13.85
C ALA A 110 -3.10 3.39 14.57
N ASN A 111 -3.48 4.32 15.46
CA ASN A 111 -2.58 5.02 16.38
C ASN A 111 -1.35 5.62 15.68
N ASN A 112 -1.57 6.50 14.69
CA ASN A 112 -0.50 7.10 13.88
C ASN A 112 0.41 6.05 13.19
N SER A 113 -0.20 4.94 12.74
CA SER A 113 0.47 3.81 12.10
C SER A 113 1.44 3.02 13.00
N SER A 114 1.29 3.12 14.33
CA SER A 114 2.05 2.28 15.29
C SER A 114 1.44 0.89 15.51
N ARG A 115 0.23 0.67 14.98
CA ARG A 115 -0.47 -0.61 15.05
C ARG A 115 -1.12 -0.91 13.70
N ILE A 116 -1.02 -2.15 13.24
CA ILE A 116 -1.76 -2.65 12.07
C ILE A 116 -2.84 -3.59 12.59
N ILE A 117 -4.08 -3.34 12.19
CA ILE A 117 -5.21 -4.23 12.41
C ILE A 117 -5.53 -4.85 11.06
N ALA A 118 -5.48 -6.17 10.96
CA ALA A 118 -5.78 -6.90 9.74
C ALA A 118 -6.79 -8.01 10.00
N VAL A 119 -7.66 -8.28 9.02
CA VAL A 119 -8.60 -9.40 9.06
C VAL A 119 -8.45 -10.19 7.77
N ASP A 120 -8.25 -11.50 7.89
CA ASP A 120 -8.19 -12.40 6.74
C ASP A 120 -9.57 -12.94 6.34
N SER A 121 -9.61 -13.61 5.19
CA SER A 121 -10.85 -14.21 4.65
C SER A 121 -11.46 -15.30 5.53
N ASP A 122 -10.69 -15.86 6.46
CA ASP A 122 -11.17 -16.85 7.43
C ASP A 122 -11.74 -16.19 8.70
N GLY A 123 -11.71 -14.84 8.78
CA GLY A 123 -12.18 -14.07 9.93
C GLY A 123 -11.17 -13.97 11.07
N THR A 124 -9.91 -14.34 10.85
CA THR A 124 -8.86 -14.18 11.86
C THR A 124 -8.50 -12.71 12.01
N LEU A 125 -8.60 -12.20 13.24
CA LEU A 125 -8.13 -10.86 13.58
C LEU A 125 -6.65 -10.90 13.98
N TYR A 126 -5.86 -10.12 13.26
CA TYR A 126 -4.46 -9.84 13.56
C TYR A 126 -4.32 -8.44 14.14
N ILE A 127 -3.65 -8.35 15.28
CA ILE A 127 -3.19 -7.08 15.83
C ILE A 127 -1.67 -7.14 15.89
N LEU A 128 -1.05 -6.34 15.03
CA LEU A 128 0.39 -6.20 14.95
C LEU A 128 0.79 -4.91 15.65
N GLU A 129 1.56 -5.05 16.71
CA GLU A 129 2.11 -3.92 17.47
C GLU A 129 3.63 -3.91 17.34
N GLY A 130 4.18 -2.72 17.10
CA GLY A 130 5.60 -2.53 16.91
C GLY A 130 5.91 -1.18 16.27
N ALA A 131 7.03 -0.57 16.64
CA ALA A 131 7.48 0.64 15.97
C ALA A 131 8.20 0.26 14.67
N PHE A 132 7.61 0.53 13.51
CA PHE A 132 8.36 0.53 12.25
C PHE A 132 9.34 1.70 12.27
N LYS A 133 10.59 1.46 12.65
CA LYS A 133 11.66 2.47 12.67
C LYS A 133 12.58 2.24 11.48
N ARG A 134 12.82 3.28 10.68
CA ARG A 134 13.96 3.30 9.76
C ARG A 134 15.23 3.48 10.59
N ARG A 135 16.20 2.55 10.48
CA ARG A 135 17.51 2.76 11.12
C ARG A 135 18.28 3.88 10.41
N ALA A 136 19.14 4.55 11.16
CA ALA A 136 19.94 5.69 10.71
C ALA A 136 21.40 5.38 11.07
N ASP A 137 21.96 4.37 10.43
CA ASP A 137 23.33 3.97 10.68
C ASP A 137 23.89 3.28 9.43
N HIS A 138 25.07 3.78 9.04
CA HIS A 138 25.82 3.36 7.89
C HIS A 138 26.19 1.86 8.00
N THR A 139 26.18 1.20 6.85
CA THR A 139 26.46 -0.23 6.59
C THR A 139 25.33 -1.21 6.99
N TYR A 140 24.73 -1.79 5.94
CA TYR A 140 23.64 -2.78 5.89
C TYR A 140 22.20 -2.26 6.08
N ASN A 141 21.47 -2.22 4.95
CA ASN A 141 20.06 -1.86 4.83
C ASN A 141 19.16 -3.02 5.28
N ASP A 142 19.01 -3.20 6.59
CA ASP A 142 17.95 -4.02 7.11
C ASP A 142 17.00 -3.14 7.93
N THR A 143 15.74 -3.04 7.48
CA THR A 143 14.67 -2.56 8.35
C THR A 143 14.15 -3.75 9.14
N TYR A 144 14.06 -3.60 10.45
CA TYR A 144 13.49 -4.62 11.32
C TYR A 144 12.20 -4.07 11.94
N ALA A 145 11.12 -4.84 11.85
CA ALA A 145 9.97 -4.67 12.73
C ALA A 145 10.10 -5.69 13.87
N GLU A 146 10.11 -5.23 15.11
CA GLU A 146 9.73 -6.10 16.23
C GLU A 146 8.20 -6.14 16.24
N THR A 147 7.65 -7.16 15.59
CA THR A 147 6.21 -7.37 15.55
C THR A 147 5.84 -8.34 16.66
N VAL A 148 5.10 -7.88 17.67
CA VAL A 148 4.37 -8.80 18.55
C VAL A 148 3.04 -9.07 17.89
N ALA A 149 2.96 -10.18 17.15
CA ALA A 149 1.72 -10.65 16.57
C ALA A 149 0.93 -11.43 17.64
N SER A 150 -0.24 -10.93 18.00
CA SER A 150 -1.24 -11.74 18.69
C SER A 150 -2.38 -12.01 17.70
N SER A 151 -2.76 -13.29 17.59
CA SER A 151 -3.93 -13.70 16.82
C SER A 151 -5.02 -14.16 17.79
N LEU A 152 -6.23 -13.68 17.54
CA LEU A 152 -7.42 -14.10 18.27
C LEU A 152 -8.37 -14.73 17.25
N ARG A 153 -8.75 -15.97 17.52
CA ARG A 153 -9.82 -16.67 16.79
C ARG A 153 -11.06 -16.63 17.68
N THR A 154 -12.13 -16.05 17.17
CA THR A 154 -13.48 -16.14 17.80
C THR A 154 -14.18 -17.41 17.39
#